data_AF-A0A4R4ZUH5-F1
#
_entry.id   AF-A0A4R4ZUH5-F1
#
_cell.length_a   1.000
_cell.length_b   1.000
_cell.length_c   1.000
_cell.angle_alpha   90.00
_cell.angle_beta   90.00
_cell.angle_gamma   90.00
#
_symmetry.space_group_name_H-M   'P 1'
#
loop_
_entity.id
_entity.type
_entity.pdbx_description
1 polymer ?
#
loop_
_entity_poly.entity_id
_entity_poly.type
_entity_poly.pdbx_seq_one_letter_code
_entity_poly.pdbx_strand_id
1 'polypeptide(L)' 'MTEYFAVITISKPTNNGTGALQGTFTCTMRVGAGTTRSAIYEHVLKTMPRQFQGGNVMFFSAEPNRTPH' A
#
# COMPACT_ATOMS: atom_id res chain seq x y z
N MET A 1 20.03 -0.03 -5.96
CA MET A 1 18.82 -0.47 -5.24
C MET A 1 18.40 0.66 -4.32
N THR A 2 17.13 1.05 -4.34
CA THR A 2 16.62 2.17 -3.53
C THR A 2 15.58 1.63 -2.56
N GLU A 3 15.65 2.05 -1.31
CA GLU A 3 14.64 1.70 -0.31
C GLU A 3 13.46 2.69 -0.42
N TYR A 4 12.25 2.18 -0.32
CA TYR A 4 11.01 2.95 -0.36
C TYR A 4 10.20 2.66 0.90
N PHE A 5 9.58 3.70 1.44
CA PHE A 5 8.55 3.60 2.45
C PHE A 5 7.20 3.81 1.78
N ALA A 6 6.35 2.78 1.82
CA ALA A 6 5.01 2.81 1.23
C ALA A 6 3.95 2.84 2.32
N VAL A 7 2.91 3.63 2.09
CA VAL A 7 1.72 3.76 2.93
C VAL A 7 0.50 3.54 2.03
N ILE A 8 -0.39 2.63 2.44
CA ILE A 8 -1.66 2.39 1.75
C ILE A 8 -2.80 2.40 2.75
N THR A 9 -3.89 3.09 2.43
CA THR A 9 -5.12 3.06 3.22
C THR A 9 -6.23 2.44 2.41
N ILE A 10 -6.86 1.41 2.98
CA ILE A 10 -7.94 0.65 2.36
C ILE A 10 -9.21 0.80 3.17
N SER A 11 -10.34 0.97 2.49
CA SER A 11 -11.68 0.87 3.05
C SER A 11 -12.44 -0.23 2.34
N LYS A 12 -12.88 -1.25 3.08
CA LYS A 12 -13.66 -2.36 2.57
C LYS A 12 -15.04 -2.35 3.22
N PRO A 13 -16.13 -2.23 2.44
CA PRO A 13 -17.47 -2.38 2.98
C PRO A 13 -17.64 -3.74 3.68
N THR A 14 -18.22 -3.75 4.86
CA THR A 14 -18.62 -4.97 5.57
C THR A 14 -20.13 -5.15 5.48
N ASN A 15 -20.59 -6.41 5.48
CA ASN A 15 -21.98 -6.90 5.49
C ASN A 15 -23.08 -5.87 5.15
N ASN A 16 -23.70 -6.04 3.98
CA ASN A 16 -24.92 -5.32 3.57
C ASN A 16 -24.82 -3.78 3.54
N GLY A 17 -23.60 -3.22 3.46
CA GLY A 17 -23.39 -1.79 3.23
C GLY A 17 -23.59 -0.89 4.44
N THR A 18 -23.70 -1.46 5.65
CA THR A 18 -23.92 -0.69 6.89
C THR A 18 -22.65 -0.34 7.64
N GLY A 19 -21.49 -0.83 7.19
CA GLY A 19 -20.20 -0.53 7.81
C GLY A 19 -19.03 -0.64 6.83
N ALA A 20 -17.87 -0.17 7.29
CA ALA A 20 -16.62 -0.31 6.56
C ALA A 20 -15.50 -0.75 7.50
N LEU A 21 -14.73 -1.73 7.06
CA LEU A 21 -13.45 -2.08 7.63
C LEU A 21 -12.38 -1.19 6.97
N GLN A 22 -11.81 -0.26 7.74
CA GLN A 22 -10.75 0.62 7.27
C GLN A 22 -9.42 0.30 7.95
N GLY A 23 -8.32 0.39 7.21
CA GLY A 23 -6.98 0.16 7.74
C GLY A 23 -5.90 0.84 6.91
N THR A 24 -4.85 1.30 7.59
CA THR A 24 -3.64 1.83 6.97
C THR A 24 -2.50 0.84 7.19
N PHE A 25 -1.82 0.47 6.11
CA PHE A 25 -0.67 -0.42 6.11
C PHE A 25 0.55 0.35 5.65
N THR A 26 1.65 0.13 6.36
CA THR A 26 2.95 0.65 5.98
C THR A 26 3.90 -0.51 5.74
N CYS A 27 4.78 -0.35 4.76
CA CYS A 27 5.87 -1.29 4.56
C CYS A 27 7.08 -0.61 3.95
N THR A 28 8.24 -1.14 4.29
CA THR A 28 9.51 -0.73 3.68
C THR A 28 9.93 -1.81 2.70
N MET A 29 10.35 -1.41 1.50
CA MET A 29 10.81 -2.35 0.48
C MET A 29 12.02 -1.82 -0.28
N ARG A 30 12.88 -2.74 -0.73
CA ARG A 30 14.04 -2.41 -1.56
C ARG A 30 13.72 -2.75 -3.00
N VAL A 31 13.82 -1.76 -3.89
CA VAL A 31 13.48 -1.91 -5.30
C VAL A 31 14.70 -1.70 -6.21
N GLY A 32 14.68 -2.36 -7.36
CA GLY A 32 15.71 -2.24 -8.38
C GLY A 32 15.68 -0.87 -9.06
N ALA A 33 16.76 -0.54 -9.78
CA ALA A 33 16.73 0.60 -10.69
C ALA A 33 15.68 0.34 -11.79
N GLY A 34 14.88 1.36 -12.13
CA GLY A 34 13.81 1.23 -13.14
C GLY A 34 12.50 0.60 -12.64
N THR A 35 12.38 0.24 -11.36
CA THR A 35 11.09 -0.17 -10.79
C THR A 35 10.10 0.99 -10.84
N THR A 36 8.92 0.74 -11.39
CA THR A 36 7.86 1.75 -11.54
C THR A 36 7.01 1.86 -10.28
N ARG A 37 6.34 3.01 -10.11
CA ARG A 37 5.39 3.22 -9.00
C ARG A 37 4.23 2.20 -9.02
N SER A 38 3.80 1.77 -10.21
CA SER A 38 2.77 0.73 -10.38
C SER A 38 3.24 -0.64 -9.88
N ALA A 39 4.49 -1.02 -10.14
CA ALA A 39 5.05 -2.27 -9.65
C ALA A 39 5.14 -2.29 -8.11
N ILE A 40 5.49 -1.14 -7.51
CA ILE A 40 5.47 -0.97 -6.04
C ILE A 40 4.04 -1.12 -5.51
N TYR A 41 3.08 -0.43 -6.13
CA TYR A 41 1.67 -0.53 -5.75
C TYR A 41 1.15 -1.97 -5.79
N GLU A 42 1.41 -2.70 -6.88
CA GLU A 42 1.02 -4.11 -7.01
C GLU A 42 1.66 -5.00 -5.93
N HIS A 43 2.93 -4.75 -5.59
CA HIS A 43 3.60 -5.47 -4.52
C HIS A 43 2.90 -5.22 -3.18
N VAL A 44 2.59 -3.95 -2.85
CA VAL A 44 1.87 -3.59 -1.61
C VAL A 44 0.49 -4.24 -1.55
N LEU A 45 -0.25 -4.27 -2.66
CA LEU A 45 -1.56 -4.94 -2.71
C LEU A 45 -1.46 -6.44 -2.43
N LYS A 46 -0.39 -7.10 -2.92
CA LYS A 46 -0.16 -8.54 -2.72
C LYS A 46 0.24 -8.89 -1.29
N THR A 47 0.90 -7.98 -0.57
CA THR A 47 1.37 -8.21 0.81
C THR A 47 0.33 -7.84 1.88
N MET A 48 -0.79 -7.25 1.48
CA MET A 48 -1.85 -6.81 2.37
C MET A 48 -2.59 -7.96 3.07
N PRO A 49 -3.04 -7.78 4.33
CA PRO A 49 -3.84 -8.80 5.01
C PRO A 49 -5.14 -9.13 4.26
N ARG A 50 -5.48 -10.43 4.23
CA ARG A 50 -6.63 -10.96 3.48
C ARG A 50 -7.96 -10.28 3.79
N GLN A 51 -8.16 -9.83 5.03
CA GLN A 51 -9.40 -9.17 5.44
C GLN A 51 -9.66 -7.86 4.66
N PHE A 52 -8.62 -7.18 4.17
CA PHE A 52 -8.70 -5.96 3.38
C PHE A 52 -8.66 -6.19 1.86
N GLN A 53 -8.37 -7.42 1.41
CA GLN A 53 -8.42 -7.76 -0.02
C GLN A 53 -9.82 -7.52 -0.59
N GLY A 54 -9.86 -6.92 -1.79
CA GLY A 54 -11.10 -6.48 -2.45
C GLY A 54 -11.69 -5.17 -1.89
N GLY A 55 -11.01 -4.51 -0.94
CA GLY A 55 -11.37 -3.17 -0.50
C GLY A 55 -10.93 -2.08 -1.48
N ASN A 56 -11.53 -0.89 -1.33
CA ASN A 56 -11.19 0.29 -2.11
C ASN A 56 -9.92 0.95 -1.57
N VAL A 57 -9.01 1.31 -2.47
CA VAL A 57 -7.83 2.12 -2.09
C VAL A 57 -8.24 3.57 -1.92
N MET A 58 -8.14 4.07 -0.70
CA MET A 58 -8.45 5.46 -0.36
C MET A 58 -7.22 6.36 -0.49
N PHE A 59 -6.04 5.81 -0.22
CA PHE A 59 -4.77 6.52 -0.30
C PHE A 59 -3.64 5.56 -0.60
N PHE A 60 -2.69 5.98 -1.43
CA PHE A 60 -1.43 5.28 -1.65
C PHE A 60 -0.30 6.27 -1.86
N SER A 61 0.77 6.13 -1.07
CA SER A 61 2.03 6.82 -1.27
C SER A 61 3.19 5.85 -1.18
N ALA A 62 4.23 6.10 -1.96
CA ALA A 62 5.46 5.33 -1.92
C ALA A 62 6.59 6.29 -2.25
N GLU A 63 7.38 6.63 -1.24
CA GLU A 63 8.44 7.61 -1.34
C GLU A 63 9.78 6.96 -1.01
N PRO A 64 10.89 7.39 -1.66
CA PRO A 64 12.22 6.92 -1.30
C PRO A 64 12.48 7.12 0.19
N ASN A 65 12.88 6.06 0.89
CA ASN A 65 13.25 6.10 2.30
C ASN A 65 14.68 6.65 2.47
N ARG A 66 14.92 7.84 1.93
CA ARG A 66 16.16 8.61 2.11
C ARG A 66 15.76 10.01 2.54
N THR A 67 16.22 10.41 3.72
CA THR A 67 16.29 11.83 4.04
C THR A 67 17.26 12.49 3.06
N PRO A 68 16.87 13.57 2.36
CA PRO A 68 17.82 14.34 1.59
C PRO A 68 18.89 14.87 2.56
N HIS A 69 20.13 14.42 2.36
CA HIS A 69 21.31 15.05 2.96
C HIS A 69 21.77 16.19 2.07
#